data_AF-A0A0N0HPP9-F1
#
_entry.id   AF-A0A0N0HPP9-F1
#
_cell.length_a   1.000
_cell.length_b   1.000
_cell.length_c   1.000
_cell.angle_alpha   90.00
_cell.angle_beta   90.00
_cell.angle_gamma   90.00
#
_symmetry.space_group_name_H-M   'P 1'
#
loop_
_entity.id
_entity.type
_entity.pdbx_description
1 polymer ?
#
loop_
_entity_poly.entity_id
_entity_poly.type
_entity_poly.pdbx_seq_one_letter_code
_entity_poly.pdbx_strand_id
1 'polypeptide(L)'
;MSVRRRAAALAFTAVLCGAAAPAAVAAPSPSPSTPDLPAGLYGTKDPTYDGVWRQSLAFLAQKIELVTPATQSVDWLVAQQCDSGAFASYRDASAPCDSKTVADTNASAAAVQALVELGVHRETVDNGVSWLKSVQNVDGGWGYNPGSPSDANSTAVVTGALARAGVPLVDVTKAGGKTPYTALQTFALPCGGEDGGAFAYQPDKDGKLTANADATAAAVLGSMGKGMAAGNYNAAKAPVCTKGTGLTAEQSAQNGASYLAKALAGSGHLDLPPMPGAEDSAPQPDFGNTADAVVALAAAGHKDKAAPAVAYLEKHAQGWAKEGGPAATAQLVLAAHATGTDARDFGGVDLVRQLNATGPAPAATAVPSPTATAPEKPADTTSDDEGLGLWWIIGIGLAFGAGIGFLLSGRRKNQQL
;
A
#
# COMPACT_ATOMS: atom_id res chain seq x y z
N MET A 1 -46.90 -12.34 -7.42
CA MET A 1 -46.46 -13.16 -8.57
C MET A 1 -44.95 -13.08 -8.65
N SER A 2 -44.31 -14.19 -8.31
CA SER A 2 -42.89 -14.34 -8.04
C SER A 2 -42.18 -14.93 -9.26
N VAL A 3 -41.16 -14.23 -9.79
CA VAL A 3 -40.20 -14.81 -10.74
C VAL A 3 -38.87 -14.95 -10.01
N ARG A 4 -38.64 -16.15 -9.47
CA ARG A 4 -37.38 -16.61 -8.91
C ARG A 4 -36.42 -16.90 -10.06
N ARG A 5 -35.27 -16.22 -10.14
CA ARG A 5 -34.13 -16.68 -10.93
C ARG A 5 -33.25 -17.56 -10.05
N ARG A 6 -33.09 -18.81 -10.48
CA ARG A 6 -32.39 -19.89 -9.79
C ARG A 6 -30.89 -19.78 -10.05
N ALA A 7 -30.09 -19.80 -8.99
CA ALA A 7 -28.69 -20.21 -9.06
C ALA A 7 -28.66 -21.75 -9.16
N ALA A 8 -28.00 -22.28 -10.18
CA ALA A 8 -27.78 -23.71 -10.32
C ALA A 8 -26.57 -24.10 -9.46
N ALA A 9 -26.83 -24.82 -8.36
CA ALA A 9 -25.81 -25.58 -7.64
C ALA A 9 -25.61 -26.91 -8.39
N LEU A 10 -24.40 -27.15 -8.89
CA LEU A 10 -24.01 -28.46 -9.41
C LEU A 10 -23.59 -29.34 -8.23
N ALA A 11 -24.50 -30.21 -7.81
CA ALA A 11 -24.20 -31.34 -6.94
C ALA A 11 -23.72 -32.51 -7.82
N PHE A 12 -22.50 -33.00 -7.59
CA PHE A 12 -22.02 -34.23 -8.20
C PHE A 12 -22.56 -35.43 -7.42
N THR A 13 -23.49 -36.18 -8.02
CA THR A 13 -23.92 -37.49 -7.55
C THR A 13 -23.11 -38.56 -8.29
N ALA A 14 -22.23 -39.28 -7.59
CA ALA A 14 -21.53 -40.42 -8.17
C ALA A 14 -22.50 -41.62 -8.27
N VAL A 15 -22.81 -42.05 -9.48
CA VAL A 15 -23.49 -43.33 -9.77
C VAL A 15 -22.50 -44.24 -10.48
N LEU A 16 -22.13 -45.34 -9.83
CA LEU A 16 -21.40 -46.45 -10.42
C LEU A 16 -22.33 -47.26 -11.32
N CYS A 17 -22.07 -47.25 -12.63
CA CYS A 17 -22.49 -48.31 -13.55
C CYS A 17 -21.40 -48.50 -14.62
N GLY A 18 -20.76 -49.67 -14.62
CA GLY A 18 -19.80 -50.07 -15.63
C GLY A 18 -20.49 -50.51 -16.92
N ALA A 19 -20.11 -49.91 -18.04
CA ALA A 19 -20.22 -50.47 -19.39
C ALA A 19 -19.20 -49.76 -20.29
N ALA A 20 -18.48 -50.53 -21.10
CA ALA A 20 -17.38 -50.06 -21.94
C ALA A 20 -17.85 -49.01 -22.98
N ALA A 21 -17.21 -47.84 -22.99
CA ALA A 21 -17.37 -46.80 -24.00
C ALA A 21 -16.04 -46.63 -24.78
N PRO A 22 -16.09 -46.33 -26.08
CA PRO A 22 -14.89 -46.20 -26.91
C PRO A 22 -14.02 -45.03 -26.43
N ALA A 23 -12.70 -45.21 -26.47
CA ALA A 23 -11.73 -44.22 -26.03
C ALA A 23 -11.90 -42.90 -26.81
N ALA A 24 -12.48 -41.89 -26.16
CA ALA A 24 -12.43 -40.52 -26.63
C ALA A 24 -11.00 -40.02 -26.43
N VAL A 25 -10.27 -39.82 -27.53
CA VAL A 25 -8.98 -39.16 -27.52
C VAL A 25 -9.25 -37.70 -27.13
N ALA A 26 -8.80 -37.29 -25.95
CA ALA A 26 -8.89 -35.90 -25.52
C ALA A 26 -8.20 -35.02 -26.57
N ALA A 27 -8.91 -34.04 -27.12
CA ALA A 27 -8.30 -33.00 -27.93
C ALA A 27 -7.17 -32.35 -27.11
N PRO A 28 -6.00 -32.05 -27.71
CA PRO A 28 -4.93 -31.37 -26.99
C PRO A 28 -5.51 -30.08 -26.39
N SER A 29 -5.39 -29.93 -25.08
CA SER A 29 -5.73 -28.67 -24.41
C SER A 29 -4.93 -27.57 -25.10
N PRO A 30 -5.55 -26.45 -25.50
CA PRO A 30 -4.82 -25.33 -26.06
C PRO A 30 -3.73 -24.97 -25.05
N SER A 31 -2.47 -24.98 -25.50
CA SER A 31 -1.38 -24.45 -24.68
C SER A 31 -1.75 -23.03 -24.29
N PRO A 32 -1.61 -22.61 -23.02
CA PRO A 32 -1.95 -21.26 -22.62
C PRO A 32 -1.08 -20.30 -23.44
N SER A 33 -1.70 -19.60 -24.38
CA SER A 33 -1.09 -18.46 -25.03
C SER A 33 -0.79 -17.45 -23.94
N THR A 34 0.47 -17.14 -23.68
CA THR A 34 0.82 -15.93 -22.92
C THR A 34 0.14 -14.76 -23.62
N PRO A 35 -0.80 -14.06 -22.96
CA PRO A 35 -1.44 -12.91 -23.58
C PRO A 35 -0.36 -11.91 -24.00
N ASP A 36 -0.53 -11.27 -25.15
CA ASP A 36 0.27 -10.09 -25.48
C ASP A 36 -0.11 -8.99 -24.48
N LEU A 37 0.67 -8.88 -23.40
CA LEU A 37 0.41 -7.90 -22.36
C LEU A 37 0.85 -6.51 -22.84
N PRO A 38 0.13 -5.44 -22.43
CA PRO A 38 0.52 -4.07 -22.76
C PRO A 38 1.95 -3.78 -22.29
N ALA A 39 2.77 -3.16 -23.15
CA ALA A 39 4.19 -2.93 -22.88
C ALA A 39 4.48 -2.13 -21.60
N GLY A 40 3.56 -1.26 -21.18
CA GLY A 40 3.70 -0.44 -19.97
C GLY A 40 3.41 -1.18 -18.66
N LEU A 41 2.80 -2.36 -18.71
CA LEU A 41 2.26 -3.04 -17.54
C LEU A 41 3.33 -3.84 -16.79
N TYR A 42 3.30 -3.78 -15.46
CA TYR A 42 4.18 -4.57 -14.61
C TYR A 42 3.60 -5.97 -14.39
N GLY A 43 4.46 -6.98 -14.47
CA GLY A 43 4.14 -8.40 -14.30
C GLY A 43 3.64 -9.08 -15.58
N THR A 44 3.67 -10.41 -15.57
CA THR A 44 3.32 -11.25 -16.72
C THR A 44 2.01 -12.04 -16.56
N LYS A 45 1.34 -11.89 -15.42
CA LYS A 45 0.05 -12.54 -15.16
C LYS A 45 -1.11 -11.73 -15.73
N ASP A 46 -2.23 -12.41 -15.98
CA ASP A 46 -3.48 -11.80 -16.45
C ASP A 46 -3.87 -10.59 -15.57
N PRO A 47 -4.03 -9.38 -16.13
CA PRO A 47 -4.38 -8.17 -15.38
C PRO A 47 -5.86 -8.00 -15.11
N THR A 48 -6.74 -8.88 -15.60
CA THR A 48 -8.19 -8.68 -15.61
C THR A 48 -8.75 -8.19 -14.27
N TYR A 49 -8.16 -8.64 -13.15
CA TYR A 49 -8.64 -8.32 -11.80
C TYR A 49 -7.74 -7.38 -11.00
N ASP A 50 -6.52 -7.07 -11.46
CA ASP A 50 -5.54 -6.36 -10.64
C ASP A 50 -4.67 -5.35 -11.40
N GLY A 51 -4.84 -5.17 -12.71
CA GLY A 51 -3.92 -4.40 -13.55
C GLY A 51 -3.65 -2.98 -13.02
N VAL A 52 -4.69 -2.22 -12.71
CA VAL A 52 -4.56 -0.86 -12.15
C VAL A 52 -4.02 -0.90 -10.72
N TRP A 53 -4.47 -1.86 -9.91
CA TRP A 53 -4.03 -2.02 -8.51
C TRP A 53 -2.53 -2.33 -8.41
N ARG A 54 -2.07 -3.38 -9.11
CA ARG A 54 -0.66 -3.80 -9.11
C ARG A 54 0.27 -2.73 -9.66
N GLN A 55 -0.18 -2.01 -10.70
CA GLN A 55 0.59 -0.93 -11.29
C GLN A 55 0.75 0.23 -10.30
N SER A 56 -0.33 0.57 -9.59
CA SER A 56 -0.34 1.64 -8.59
C SER A 56 0.56 1.31 -7.40
N LEU A 57 0.51 0.07 -6.89
CA LEU A 57 1.40 -0.37 -5.82
C LEU A 57 2.87 -0.36 -6.27
N ALA A 58 3.15 -0.81 -7.49
CA ALA A 58 4.51 -0.76 -8.04
C ALA A 58 5.07 0.68 -8.05
N PHE A 59 4.25 1.67 -8.44
CA PHE A 59 4.67 3.08 -8.45
C PHE A 59 4.87 3.66 -7.06
N LEU A 60 4.01 3.31 -6.10
CA LEU A 60 4.19 3.71 -4.70
C LEU A 60 5.51 3.18 -4.14
N ALA A 61 5.78 1.89 -4.34
CA ALA A 61 7.03 1.24 -3.90
C ALA A 61 8.25 1.84 -4.60
N GLN A 62 8.21 2.02 -5.92
CA GLN A 62 9.29 2.68 -6.66
C GLN A 62 9.55 4.08 -6.15
N LYS A 63 8.51 4.89 -5.98
CA LYS A 63 8.65 6.29 -5.56
C LYS A 63 9.28 6.41 -4.17
N ILE A 64 8.82 5.60 -3.22
CA ILE A 64 9.40 5.52 -1.88
C ILE A 64 10.90 5.21 -1.93
N GLU A 65 11.29 4.30 -2.83
CA GLU A 65 12.67 3.85 -3.00
C GLU A 65 13.48 4.73 -3.98
N LEU A 66 12.99 5.93 -4.25
CA LEU A 66 13.62 6.93 -5.14
C LEU A 66 13.86 6.43 -6.58
N VAL A 67 12.99 5.54 -7.04
CA VAL A 67 12.89 5.09 -8.43
C VAL A 67 11.78 5.89 -9.10
N THR A 68 12.09 6.54 -10.22
CA THR A 68 11.08 7.15 -11.09
C THR A 68 10.57 6.09 -12.06
N PRO A 69 9.25 5.76 -12.04
CA PRO A 69 8.70 4.77 -12.95
C PRO A 69 8.95 5.09 -14.42
N ALA A 70 8.91 4.08 -15.27
CA ALA A 70 8.99 4.27 -16.72
C ALA A 70 7.83 5.13 -17.23
N THR A 71 8.11 6.12 -18.08
CA THR A 71 7.08 7.02 -18.63
C THR A 71 5.93 6.26 -19.29
N GLN A 72 6.24 5.26 -20.13
CA GLN A 72 5.21 4.44 -20.79
C GLN A 72 4.31 3.66 -19.81
N SER A 73 4.80 3.35 -18.61
CA SER A 73 3.99 2.70 -17.58
C SER A 73 3.06 3.68 -16.90
N VAL A 74 3.53 4.91 -16.66
CA VAL A 74 2.68 5.99 -16.12
C VAL A 74 1.60 6.35 -17.14
N ASP A 75 1.97 6.50 -18.42
CA ASP A 75 1.03 6.73 -19.52
C ASP A 75 -0.01 5.60 -19.63
N TRP A 76 0.43 4.34 -19.46
CA TRP A 76 -0.48 3.20 -19.43
C TRP A 76 -1.50 3.33 -18.29
N LEU A 77 -1.07 3.67 -17.07
CA LEU A 77 -1.97 3.84 -15.93
C LEU A 77 -2.96 4.97 -16.19
N VAL A 78 -2.49 6.15 -16.62
CA VAL A 78 -3.35 7.31 -16.93
C VAL A 78 -4.38 6.96 -18.00
N ALA A 79 -3.97 6.22 -19.04
CA ALA A 79 -4.85 5.78 -20.10
C ALA A 79 -5.94 4.79 -19.65
N GLN A 80 -5.89 4.25 -18.42
CA GLN A 80 -6.96 3.43 -17.83
C GLN A 80 -8.12 4.26 -17.26
N GLN A 81 -7.95 5.57 -17.03
CA GLN A 81 -9.02 6.40 -16.50
C GLN A 81 -10.15 6.55 -17.53
N CYS A 82 -11.40 6.41 -17.09
CA CYS A 82 -12.59 6.73 -17.88
C CYS A 82 -12.87 8.23 -17.87
N ASP A 83 -13.65 8.72 -18.84
CA ASP A 83 -14.11 10.13 -18.87
C ASP A 83 -14.85 10.57 -17.60
N SER A 84 -15.44 9.62 -16.87
CA SER A 84 -16.07 9.86 -15.58
C SER A 84 -15.09 10.17 -14.44
N GLY A 85 -13.79 9.92 -14.63
CA GLY A 85 -12.75 9.93 -13.61
C GLY A 85 -12.49 8.57 -12.95
N ALA A 86 -13.36 7.58 -13.18
CA ALA A 86 -13.23 6.23 -12.61
C ALA A 86 -12.11 5.42 -13.27
N PHE A 87 -11.60 4.43 -12.54
CA PHE A 87 -10.81 3.33 -13.08
C PHE A 87 -11.58 2.02 -12.93
N ALA A 88 -11.42 1.11 -13.88
CA ALA A 88 -11.74 -0.31 -13.71
C ALA A 88 -10.52 -1.03 -13.10
N SER A 89 -10.68 -2.29 -12.68
CA SER A 89 -9.53 -3.11 -12.26
C SER A 89 -8.52 -3.29 -13.40
N TYR A 90 -9.03 -3.41 -14.64
CA TYR A 90 -8.29 -3.35 -15.89
C TYR A 90 -9.24 -3.12 -17.06
N ARG A 91 -8.78 -2.45 -18.12
CA ARG A 91 -9.47 -2.40 -19.42
C ARG A 91 -8.50 -2.20 -20.58
N ASP A 92 -8.95 -2.55 -21.79
CA ASP A 92 -8.30 -2.09 -23.01
C ASP A 92 -8.55 -0.57 -23.17
N ALA A 93 -7.47 0.20 -23.30
CA ALA A 93 -7.52 1.65 -23.44
C ALA A 93 -7.63 2.17 -24.87
N SER A 94 -7.64 1.27 -25.86
CA SER A 94 -7.98 1.63 -27.23
C SER A 94 -9.47 1.93 -27.42
N ALA A 95 -10.33 1.48 -26.49
CA ALA A 95 -11.77 1.70 -26.52
C ALA A 95 -12.22 2.66 -25.40
N PRO A 96 -13.21 3.53 -25.66
CA PRO A 96 -13.80 4.35 -24.61
C PRO A 96 -14.52 3.48 -23.58
N CYS A 97 -14.61 3.98 -22.34
CA CYS A 97 -15.43 3.30 -21.32
C CYS A 97 -16.90 3.33 -21.70
N ASP A 98 -17.59 2.22 -21.48
CA ASP A 98 -19.01 2.06 -21.76
C ASP A 98 -19.75 1.46 -20.55
N SER A 99 -21.03 1.11 -20.72
CA SER A 99 -21.84 0.52 -19.65
C SER A 99 -21.38 -0.86 -19.17
N LYS A 100 -20.45 -1.50 -19.88
CA LYS A 100 -19.84 -2.78 -19.50
C LYS A 100 -18.53 -2.58 -18.74
N THR A 101 -17.94 -1.38 -18.79
CA THR A 101 -16.78 -1.04 -17.97
C THR A 101 -17.20 -0.96 -16.50
N VAL A 102 -16.81 -1.97 -15.73
CA VAL A 102 -17.10 -2.04 -14.30
C VAL A 102 -16.10 -1.17 -13.55
N ALA A 103 -16.57 -0.05 -13.01
CA ALA A 103 -15.76 0.83 -12.18
C ALA A 103 -15.41 0.17 -10.84
N ASP A 104 -14.20 0.43 -10.36
CA ASP A 104 -13.59 -0.15 -9.18
C ASP A 104 -13.07 0.99 -8.29
N THR A 105 -13.65 1.14 -7.10
CA THR A 105 -13.29 2.23 -6.18
C THR A 105 -11.89 2.04 -5.60
N ASN A 106 -11.45 0.80 -5.44
CA ASN A 106 -10.14 0.45 -4.87
C ASN A 106 -9.03 0.70 -5.88
N ALA A 107 -9.22 0.25 -7.12
CA ALA A 107 -8.32 0.57 -8.23
C ALA A 107 -8.21 2.09 -8.46
N SER A 108 -9.35 2.79 -8.44
CA SER A 108 -9.37 4.25 -8.58
C SER A 108 -8.61 4.96 -7.45
N ALA A 109 -8.81 4.53 -6.20
CA ALA A 109 -8.12 5.07 -5.04
C ALA A 109 -6.62 4.79 -5.07
N ALA A 110 -6.20 3.59 -5.48
CA ALA A 110 -4.79 3.23 -5.62
C ALA A 110 -4.11 4.07 -6.71
N ALA A 111 -4.77 4.25 -7.87
CA ALA A 111 -4.26 5.09 -8.95
C ALA A 111 -4.09 6.55 -8.52
N VAL A 112 -5.09 7.10 -7.80
CA VAL A 112 -5.01 8.45 -7.22
C VAL A 112 -3.81 8.57 -6.28
N GLN A 113 -3.63 7.63 -5.34
CA GLN A 113 -2.48 7.66 -4.42
C GLN A 113 -1.16 7.61 -5.18
N ALA A 114 -1.01 6.70 -6.15
CA ALA A 114 0.21 6.58 -6.94
C ALA A 114 0.53 7.88 -7.68
N LEU A 115 -0.44 8.44 -8.42
CA LEU A 115 -0.23 9.66 -9.21
C LEU A 115 0.05 10.89 -8.34
N VAL A 116 -0.57 10.98 -7.16
CA VAL A 116 -0.24 12.00 -6.15
C VAL A 116 1.24 11.90 -5.73
N GLU A 117 1.71 10.70 -5.38
CA GLU A 117 3.12 10.53 -4.94
C GLU A 117 4.13 10.77 -6.08
N LEU A 118 3.75 10.44 -7.32
CA LEU A 118 4.58 10.76 -8.48
C LEU A 118 4.63 12.27 -8.77
N GLY A 119 3.62 13.04 -8.34
CA GLY A 119 3.55 14.49 -8.54
C GLY A 119 3.29 14.89 -9.99
N VAL A 120 2.65 14.01 -10.77
CA VAL A 120 2.36 14.18 -12.20
C VAL A 120 0.87 13.95 -12.48
N HIS A 121 0.40 14.36 -13.66
CA HIS A 121 -0.98 14.15 -14.11
C HIS A 121 -2.05 14.64 -13.12
N ARG A 122 -1.90 15.89 -12.65
CA ARG A 122 -2.81 16.52 -11.69
C ARG A 122 -4.29 16.44 -12.11
N GLU A 123 -4.59 16.62 -13.40
CA GLU A 123 -5.96 16.52 -13.90
C GLU A 123 -6.56 15.12 -13.69
N THR A 124 -5.78 14.06 -13.95
CA THR A 124 -6.18 12.67 -13.69
C THR A 124 -6.47 12.44 -12.21
N VAL A 125 -5.62 13.00 -11.32
CA VAL A 125 -5.85 12.98 -9.87
C VAL A 125 -7.15 13.69 -9.49
N ASP A 126 -7.34 14.92 -9.96
CA ASP A 126 -8.51 15.75 -9.64
C ASP A 126 -9.81 15.09 -10.14
N ASN A 127 -9.80 14.48 -11.33
CA ASN A 127 -10.92 13.72 -11.87
C ASN A 127 -11.23 12.46 -11.03
N GLY A 128 -10.21 11.71 -10.62
CA GLY A 128 -10.38 10.54 -9.76
C GLY A 128 -10.94 10.90 -8.39
N VAL A 129 -10.43 11.97 -7.77
CA VAL A 129 -10.93 12.51 -6.50
C VAL A 129 -12.39 12.96 -6.62
N SER A 130 -12.71 13.69 -7.68
CA SER A 130 -14.08 14.14 -7.97
C SER A 130 -15.04 12.95 -8.09
N TRP A 131 -14.63 11.93 -8.85
CA TRP A 131 -15.41 10.72 -9.02
C TRP A 131 -15.61 9.95 -7.72
N LEU A 132 -14.54 9.70 -6.94
CA LEU A 132 -14.62 9.01 -5.65
C LEU A 132 -15.60 9.70 -4.68
N LYS A 133 -15.57 11.04 -4.61
CA LYS A 133 -16.52 11.81 -3.80
C LYS A 133 -17.97 11.66 -4.31
N SER A 134 -18.16 11.60 -5.62
CA SER A 134 -19.49 11.46 -6.23
C SER A 134 -20.17 10.12 -5.91
N VAL A 135 -19.39 9.04 -5.77
CA VAL A 135 -19.90 7.67 -5.52
C VAL A 135 -19.90 7.26 -4.05
N GLN A 136 -19.58 8.16 -3.12
CA GLN A 136 -19.66 7.89 -1.68
C GLN A 136 -21.10 7.53 -1.28
N ASN A 137 -21.25 6.43 -0.53
CA ASN A 137 -22.53 5.92 -0.06
C ASN A 137 -23.15 6.82 1.03
N VAL A 138 -24.44 6.64 1.28
CA VAL A 138 -25.21 7.43 2.27
C VAL A 138 -24.76 7.21 3.72
N ASP A 139 -23.98 6.17 4.00
CA ASP A 139 -23.38 5.90 5.30
C ASP A 139 -22.02 6.60 5.50
N GLY A 140 -21.51 7.28 4.46
CA GLY A 140 -20.21 7.95 4.45
C GLY A 140 -19.06 7.06 3.95
N GLY A 141 -19.30 5.79 3.65
CA GLY A 141 -18.30 4.83 3.18
C GLY A 141 -18.35 4.56 1.68
N TRP A 142 -17.60 3.54 1.27
CA TRP A 142 -17.53 3.02 -0.09
C TRP A 142 -17.54 1.51 -0.09
N GLY A 143 -18.19 0.92 -1.09
CA GLY A 143 -18.01 -0.49 -1.44
C GLY A 143 -17.03 -0.65 -2.59
N TYR A 144 -16.58 -1.88 -2.82
CA TYR A 144 -15.66 -2.25 -3.91
C TYR A 144 -16.10 -1.70 -5.29
N ASN A 145 -17.39 -1.80 -5.62
CA ASN A 145 -17.98 -1.15 -6.78
C ASN A 145 -18.91 -0.02 -6.33
N PRO A 146 -19.07 1.05 -7.14
CA PRO A 146 -20.04 2.11 -6.85
C PRO A 146 -21.44 1.57 -6.57
N GLY A 147 -22.06 2.01 -5.47
CA GLY A 147 -23.41 1.62 -5.07
C GLY A 147 -23.53 0.26 -4.37
N SER A 148 -22.45 -0.54 -4.30
CA SER A 148 -22.39 -1.70 -3.41
C SER A 148 -22.38 -1.26 -1.94
N PRO A 149 -22.83 -2.11 -0.99
CA PRO A 149 -22.71 -1.80 0.44
C PRO A 149 -21.28 -1.43 0.82
N SER A 150 -21.12 -0.48 1.73
CA SER A 150 -19.80 -0.07 2.18
C SER A 150 -19.08 -1.20 2.91
N ASP A 151 -17.77 -1.27 2.74
CA ASP A 151 -16.88 -2.20 3.46
C ASP A 151 -15.67 -1.46 4.03
N ALA A 152 -15.01 -2.07 5.02
CA ALA A 152 -13.89 -1.46 5.71
C ALA A 152 -12.68 -1.22 4.79
N ASN A 153 -12.34 -2.17 3.92
CA ASN A 153 -11.17 -2.10 3.05
C ASN A 153 -11.32 -0.99 2.00
N SER A 154 -12.43 -0.98 1.28
CA SER A 154 -12.73 0.00 0.24
C SER A 154 -12.89 1.40 0.83
N THR A 155 -13.58 1.51 1.98
CA THR A 155 -13.67 2.79 2.68
C THR A 155 -12.30 3.29 3.11
N ALA A 156 -11.43 2.42 3.63
CA ALA A 156 -10.10 2.80 4.08
C ALA A 156 -9.18 3.26 2.94
N VAL A 157 -9.12 2.52 1.83
CA VAL A 157 -8.24 2.88 0.70
C VAL A 157 -8.70 4.17 0.03
N VAL A 158 -10.02 4.40 -0.10
CA VAL A 158 -10.57 5.66 -0.61
C VAL A 158 -10.30 6.81 0.37
N THR A 159 -10.43 6.57 1.67
CA THR A 159 -10.09 7.57 2.71
C THR A 159 -8.63 8.00 2.61
N GLY A 160 -7.72 7.04 2.46
CA GLY A 160 -6.29 7.30 2.23
C GLY A 160 -6.04 8.09 0.95
N ALA A 161 -6.69 7.74 -0.16
CA ALA A 161 -6.56 8.47 -1.43
C ALA A 161 -6.99 9.93 -1.33
N LEU A 162 -8.15 10.19 -0.73
CA LEU A 162 -8.66 11.54 -0.53
C LEU A 162 -7.74 12.36 0.38
N ALA A 163 -7.24 11.76 1.47
CA ALA A 163 -6.30 12.43 2.37
C ALA A 163 -4.96 12.74 1.68
N ARG A 164 -4.40 11.82 0.90
CA ARG A 164 -3.16 12.05 0.13
C ARG A 164 -3.34 13.14 -0.93
N ALA A 165 -4.52 13.22 -1.55
CA ALA A 165 -4.87 14.30 -2.48
C ALA A 165 -5.14 15.65 -1.77
N GLY A 166 -4.99 15.75 -0.45
CA GLY A 166 -5.18 16.99 0.31
C GLY A 166 -6.64 17.36 0.57
N VAL A 167 -7.58 16.42 0.39
CA VAL A 167 -8.99 16.64 0.71
C VAL A 167 -9.18 16.54 2.23
N PRO A 168 -9.69 17.58 2.91
CA PRO A 168 -10.05 17.48 4.31
C PRO A 168 -11.19 16.46 4.48
N LEU A 169 -10.94 15.34 5.16
CA LEU A 169 -11.89 14.24 5.25
C LEU A 169 -13.18 14.59 6.00
N VAL A 170 -13.15 15.63 6.84
CA VAL A 170 -14.33 16.21 7.48
C VAL A 170 -15.28 16.91 6.49
N ASP A 171 -14.78 17.32 5.33
CA ASP A 171 -15.60 17.95 4.28
C ASP A 171 -16.27 16.90 3.37
N VAL A 172 -15.88 15.63 3.50
CA VAL A 172 -16.44 14.50 2.74
C VAL A 172 -17.64 13.92 3.51
N THR A 173 -18.60 14.80 3.82
CA THR A 173 -19.72 14.53 4.72
C THR A 173 -21.04 14.30 3.97
N LYS A 174 -21.76 13.26 4.39
CA LYS A 174 -23.14 12.97 3.99
C LYS A 174 -24.14 13.41 5.07
N ALA A 175 -25.43 13.32 4.73
CA ALA A 175 -26.52 13.66 5.64
C ALA A 175 -26.39 12.94 7.00
N GLY A 176 -26.71 13.66 8.08
CA GLY A 176 -26.56 13.15 9.45
C GLY A 176 -25.14 13.17 9.99
N GLY A 177 -24.22 13.93 9.37
CA GLY A 177 -22.83 14.07 9.84
C GLY A 177 -21.96 12.84 9.57
N LYS A 178 -22.34 12.02 8.58
CA LYS A 178 -21.62 10.80 8.26
C LYS A 178 -20.42 11.08 7.38
N THR A 179 -19.26 10.72 7.89
CA THR A 179 -17.94 10.91 7.28
C THR A 179 -17.30 9.56 6.96
N PRO A 180 -16.16 9.54 6.23
CA PRO A 180 -15.40 8.31 6.03
C PRO A 180 -15.01 7.63 7.34
N TYR A 181 -14.64 8.42 8.35
CA TYR A 181 -14.28 7.92 9.67
C TYR A 181 -15.46 7.27 10.39
N THR A 182 -16.63 7.92 10.41
CA THR A 182 -17.80 7.34 11.06
C THR A 182 -18.27 6.08 10.35
N ALA A 183 -18.07 5.97 9.02
CA ALA A 183 -18.37 4.76 8.28
C ALA A 183 -17.46 3.61 8.72
N LEU A 184 -16.13 3.82 8.77
CA LEU A 184 -15.16 2.83 9.28
C LEU A 184 -15.52 2.35 10.69
N GLN A 185 -15.92 3.28 11.56
CA GLN A 185 -16.30 2.97 12.94
C GLN A 185 -17.53 2.05 13.05
N THR A 186 -18.38 1.95 12.02
CA THR A 186 -19.50 1.00 12.02
C THR A 186 -19.05 -0.46 11.88
N PHE A 187 -17.83 -0.68 11.36
CA PHE A 187 -17.24 -2.02 11.22
C PHE A 187 -16.39 -2.44 12.42
N ALA A 188 -16.19 -1.56 13.41
CA ALA A 188 -15.34 -1.83 14.57
C ALA A 188 -16.01 -2.74 15.60
N LEU A 189 -15.31 -3.79 16.01
CA LEU A 189 -15.71 -4.66 17.11
C LEU A 189 -15.33 -4.01 18.45
N PRO A 190 -16.24 -3.95 19.45
CA PRO A 190 -15.96 -3.33 20.73
C PRO A 190 -14.89 -4.10 21.51
N CYS A 191 -14.03 -3.36 22.22
CA CYS A 191 -13.03 -3.95 23.11
C CYS A 191 -13.66 -4.75 24.26
N GLY A 192 -13.00 -5.84 24.68
CA GLY A 192 -13.38 -6.64 25.85
C GLY A 192 -13.67 -8.11 25.57
N GLY A 193 -13.78 -8.49 24.30
CA GLY A 193 -13.80 -9.89 23.85
C GLY A 193 -12.46 -10.34 23.27
N GLU A 194 -12.40 -11.59 22.81
CA GLU A 194 -11.23 -12.18 22.16
C GLU A 194 -10.77 -11.38 20.93
N ASP A 195 -11.74 -10.96 20.13
CA ASP A 195 -11.55 -10.15 18.92
C ASP A 195 -11.74 -8.64 19.14
N GLY A 196 -11.70 -8.21 20.41
CA GLY A 196 -11.95 -6.82 20.76
C GLY A 196 -11.00 -5.87 20.02
N GLY A 197 -11.56 -4.88 19.35
CA GLY A 197 -10.82 -3.87 18.60
C GLY A 197 -10.59 -4.19 17.12
N ALA A 198 -10.84 -5.42 16.67
CA ALA A 198 -10.82 -5.74 15.24
C ALA A 198 -11.83 -4.91 14.45
N PHE A 199 -11.67 -4.87 13.13
CA PHE A 199 -12.71 -4.44 12.21
C PHE A 199 -13.19 -5.65 11.40
N ALA A 200 -14.47 -5.66 11.08
CA ALA A 200 -15.04 -6.57 10.10
C ALA A 200 -14.86 -6.03 8.68
N TYR A 201 -14.86 -6.90 7.68
CA TYR A 201 -15.00 -6.50 6.28
C TYR A 201 -16.34 -5.78 6.07
N GLN A 202 -17.42 -6.48 6.43
CA GLN A 202 -18.81 -6.02 6.38
C GLN A 202 -19.63 -6.74 7.47
N PRO A 203 -20.77 -6.19 7.90
CA PRO A 203 -21.75 -6.96 8.64
C PRO A 203 -22.32 -8.10 7.77
N ASP A 204 -22.64 -9.23 8.40
CA ASP A 204 -23.43 -10.26 7.75
C ASP A 204 -24.90 -9.83 7.58
N LYS A 205 -25.72 -10.71 7.00
CA LYS A 205 -27.16 -10.46 6.77
C LYS A 205 -27.96 -10.15 8.04
N ASP A 206 -27.46 -10.54 9.22
CA ASP A 206 -28.11 -10.35 10.52
C ASP A 206 -27.48 -9.14 11.27
N GLY A 207 -26.57 -8.42 10.62
CA GLY A 207 -25.87 -7.26 11.18
C GLY A 207 -24.66 -7.62 12.05
N LYS A 208 -24.27 -8.89 12.12
CA LYS A 208 -23.16 -9.33 12.96
C LYS A 208 -21.82 -9.02 12.30
N LEU A 209 -20.91 -8.46 13.10
CA LEU A 209 -19.52 -8.21 12.72
C LEU A 209 -18.65 -9.42 13.09
N THR A 210 -17.79 -9.82 12.16
CA THR A 210 -16.78 -10.87 12.38
C THR A 210 -15.40 -10.26 12.16
N ALA A 211 -14.49 -10.50 13.10
CA ALA A 211 -13.14 -10.00 13.04
C ALA A 211 -12.45 -10.41 11.73
N ASN A 212 -11.79 -9.47 11.08
CA ASN A 212 -11.05 -9.71 9.86
C ASN A 212 -9.75 -8.90 9.92
N ALA A 213 -8.61 -9.59 9.84
CA ALA A 213 -7.31 -8.96 10.06
C ALA A 213 -6.91 -8.02 8.92
N ASP A 214 -7.25 -8.35 7.68
CA ASP A 214 -7.07 -7.48 6.50
C ASP A 214 -7.90 -6.19 6.63
N ALA A 215 -9.21 -6.34 6.87
CA ALA A 215 -10.11 -5.21 7.13
C ALA A 215 -9.62 -4.35 8.30
N THR A 216 -9.04 -4.98 9.33
CA THR A 216 -8.45 -4.26 10.46
C THR A 216 -7.22 -3.47 10.05
N ALA A 217 -6.29 -4.05 9.28
CA ALA A 217 -5.10 -3.34 8.79
C ALA A 217 -5.49 -2.14 7.93
N ALA A 218 -6.41 -2.32 6.99
CA ALA A 218 -6.94 -1.25 6.16
C ALA A 218 -7.62 -0.16 7.02
N ALA A 219 -8.56 -0.55 7.90
CA ALA A 219 -9.31 0.39 8.72
C ALA A 219 -8.43 1.17 9.70
N VAL A 220 -7.32 0.60 10.18
CA VAL A 220 -6.32 1.31 10.99
C VAL A 220 -5.73 2.47 10.19
N LEU A 221 -5.22 2.22 8.97
CA LEU A 221 -4.69 3.28 8.09
C LEU A 221 -5.76 4.32 7.74
N GLY A 222 -6.94 3.86 7.32
CA GLY A 222 -8.06 4.71 6.93
C GLY A 222 -8.54 5.61 8.08
N SER A 223 -8.63 5.08 9.30
CA SER A 223 -9.07 5.84 10.49
C SER A 223 -8.06 6.93 10.90
N MET A 224 -6.79 6.79 10.52
CA MET A 224 -5.76 7.81 10.68
C MET A 224 -5.65 8.78 9.49
N GLY A 225 -6.43 8.56 8.42
CA GLY A 225 -6.32 9.33 7.17
C GLY A 225 -4.99 9.10 6.44
N LYS A 226 -4.39 7.91 6.56
CA LYS A 226 -3.10 7.58 5.95
C LYS A 226 -3.29 6.76 4.67
N GLY A 227 -2.39 6.98 3.71
CA GLY A 227 -2.30 6.18 2.48
C GLY A 227 -1.48 4.89 2.66
N MET A 228 -1.44 4.06 1.62
CA MET A 228 -0.74 2.76 1.62
C MET A 228 0.79 2.93 1.77
N ALA A 229 1.35 4.01 1.24
CA ALA A 229 2.74 4.42 1.38
C ALA A 229 3.01 5.16 2.71
N ALA A 230 2.53 4.62 3.84
CA ALA A 230 2.72 5.24 5.14
C ALA A 230 4.21 5.19 5.56
N GLY A 231 4.74 6.33 6.00
CA GLY A 231 6.15 6.46 6.38
C GLY A 231 6.53 5.75 7.69
N ASN A 232 7.83 5.81 8.01
CA ASN A 232 8.39 5.29 9.25
C ASN A 232 8.08 6.22 10.43
N TYR A 233 7.24 5.75 11.35
CA TYR A 233 6.94 6.46 12.60
C TYR A 233 7.71 5.84 13.78
N ASN A 234 8.07 6.68 14.74
CA ASN A 234 8.68 6.20 15.98
C ASN A 234 7.70 5.33 16.76
N ALA A 235 8.22 4.26 17.37
CA ALA A 235 7.42 3.45 18.26
C ALA A 235 6.98 4.29 19.47
N ALA A 236 5.70 4.19 19.80
CA ALA A 236 5.06 4.81 20.94
C ALA A 236 4.81 3.76 22.03
N LYS A 237 3.91 4.06 22.96
CA LYS A 237 3.43 3.07 23.94
C LYS A 237 2.67 1.98 23.19
N ALA A 238 2.74 0.74 23.69
CA ALA A 238 1.97 -0.38 23.14
C ALA A 238 0.49 -0.02 22.93
N PRO A 239 -0.15 -0.54 21.88
CA PRO A 239 -1.54 -0.21 21.58
C PRO A 239 -2.45 -0.69 22.70
N VAL A 240 -3.46 0.11 23.03
CA VAL A 240 -4.44 -0.21 24.08
C VAL A 240 -5.83 -0.21 23.48
N CYS A 241 -6.53 -1.33 23.61
CA CYS A 241 -7.93 -1.43 23.24
C CYS A 241 -8.81 -0.66 24.24
N THR A 242 -9.25 0.53 23.83
CA THR A 242 -10.10 1.43 24.61
C THR A 242 -11.58 1.04 24.48
N LYS A 243 -12.21 0.75 25.63
CA LYS A 243 -13.66 0.50 25.72
C LYS A 243 -14.43 1.82 25.74
N GLY A 244 -15.63 1.81 25.16
CA GLY A 244 -16.57 2.92 25.27
C GLY A 244 -17.42 3.09 24.01
N THR A 245 -18.42 3.95 24.12
CA THR A 245 -19.16 4.49 22.98
C THR A 245 -18.58 5.87 22.61
N GLY A 246 -18.70 6.28 21.34
CA GLY A 246 -18.23 7.60 20.90
C GLY A 246 -16.71 7.74 20.83
N LEU A 247 -16.01 6.66 20.48
CA LEU A 247 -14.56 6.71 20.24
C LEU A 247 -14.23 7.70 19.11
N THR A 248 -13.10 8.38 19.23
CA THR A 248 -12.50 9.11 18.12
C THR A 248 -11.96 8.15 17.05
N ALA A 249 -11.77 8.64 15.82
CA ALA A 249 -11.19 7.84 14.74
C ALA A 249 -9.80 7.29 15.13
N GLU A 250 -8.97 8.10 15.78
CA GLU A 250 -7.67 7.69 16.31
C GLU A 250 -7.81 6.57 17.35
N GLN A 251 -8.75 6.67 18.30
CA GLN A 251 -8.98 5.59 19.27
C GLN A 251 -9.44 4.30 18.59
N SER A 252 -10.28 4.39 17.55
CA SER A 252 -10.68 3.23 16.75
C SER A 252 -9.48 2.61 16.01
N ALA A 253 -8.57 3.42 15.46
CA ALA A 253 -7.32 2.94 14.87
C ALA A 253 -6.42 2.23 15.91
N GLN A 254 -6.27 2.81 17.10
CA GLN A 254 -5.48 2.22 18.18
C GLN A 254 -6.07 0.89 18.68
N ASN A 255 -7.40 0.74 18.65
CA ASN A 255 -8.07 -0.52 18.94
C ASN A 255 -7.74 -1.58 17.88
N GLY A 256 -7.79 -1.23 16.59
CA GLY A 256 -7.39 -2.12 15.50
C GLY A 256 -5.93 -2.53 15.58
N ALA A 257 -5.03 -1.58 15.88
CA ALA A 257 -3.62 -1.86 16.11
C ALA A 257 -3.41 -2.81 17.30
N SER A 258 -4.21 -2.68 18.37
CA SER A 258 -4.17 -3.61 19.51
C SER A 258 -4.55 -5.03 19.10
N TYR A 259 -5.55 -5.19 18.23
CA TYR A 259 -5.94 -6.49 17.70
C TYR A 259 -4.82 -7.09 16.82
N LEU A 260 -4.28 -6.32 15.87
CA LEU A 260 -3.21 -6.79 14.97
C LEU A 260 -1.95 -7.20 15.74
N ALA A 261 -1.54 -6.40 16.73
CA ALA A 261 -0.39 -6.72 17.58
C ALA A 261 -0.59 -8.05 18.33
N LYS A 262 -1.82 -8.32 18.81
CA LYS A 262 -2.16 -9.60 19.43
C LYS A 262 -2.14 -10.75 18.43
N ALA A 263 -2.72 -10.56 17.24
CA ALA A 263 -2.78 -11.58 16.20
C ALA A 263 -1.37 -12.01 15.75
N LEU A 264 -0.44 -11.06 15.60
CA LEU A 264 0.91 -11.33 15.14
C LEU A 264 1.86 -11.86 16.23
N ALA A 265 1.54 -11.69 17.51
CA ALA A 265 2.47 -12.02 18.60
C ALA A 265 2.86 -13.50 18.69
N GLY A 266 2.02 -14.41 18.20
CA GLY A 266 2.26 -15.86 18.27
C GLY A 266 3.08 -16.40 17.10
N SER A 267 2.58 -16.19 15.87
CA SER A 267 3.11 -16.79 14.64
C SER A 267 4.04 -15.85 13.86
N GLY A 268 3.99 -14.54 14.12
CA GLY A 268 4.62 -13.54 13.26
C GLY A 268 3.90 -13.36 11.91
N HIS A 269 2.74 -13.96 11.69
CA HIS A 269 1.97 -13.75 10.47
C HIS A 269 0.48 -13.84 10.72
N LEU A 270 -0.29 -13.27 9.82
CA LEU A 270 -1.71 -13.53 9.71
C LEU A 270 -1.94 -14.81 8.90
N ASP A 271 -3.09 -15.42 9.08
CA ASP A 271 -3.50 -16.61 8.32
C ASP A 271 -4.50 -16.23 7.23
N LEU A 272 -4.45 -16.97 6.13
CA LEU A 272 -5.48 -16.92 5.11
C LEU A 272 -6.82 -17.32 5.74
N PRO A 273 -7.93 -16.68 5.33
CA PRO A 273 -9.24 -17.13 5.75
C PRO A 273 -9.45 -18.59 5.29
N PRO A 274 -10.14 -19.43 6.08
CA PRO A 274 -10.39 -20.82 5.71
C PRO A 274 -11.08 -20.90 4.35
N MET A 275 -10.47 -21.61 3.39
CA MET A 275 -11.09 -21.82 2.07
C MET A 275 -12.21 -22.86 2.18
N PRO A 276 -13.48 -22.52 1.86
CA PRO A 276 -14.56 -23.49 1.89
C PRO A 276 -14.30 -24.65 0.93
N GLY A 277 -14.26 -25.89 1.45
CA GLY A 277 -14.06 -27.10 0.65
C GLY A 277 -12.61 -27.48 0.38
N ALA A 278 -11.63 -26.86 1.05
CA ALA A 278 -10.23 -27.31 0.98
C ALA A 278 -10.04 -28.67 1.68
N GLU A 279 -9.27 -29.57 1.05
CA GLU A 279 -8.91 -30.88 1.62
C GLU A 279 -7.94 -30.76 2.81
N ASP A 280 -7.11 -29.72 2.80
CA ASP A 280 -6.28 -29.31 3.92
C ASP A 280 -6.87 -28.05 4.57
N SER A 281 -7.27 -28.18 5.84
CA SER A 281 -7.84 -27.08 6.62
C SER A 281 -6.81 -26.44 7.57
N ALA A 282 -5.53 -26.82 7.48
CA ALA A 282 -4.48 -26.17 8.26
C ALA A 282 -4.39 -24.69 7.84
N PRO A 283 -4.40 -23.74 8.80
CA PRO A 283 -4.19 -22.32 8.50
C PRO A 283 -2.89 -22.12 7.72
N GLN A 284 -2.99 -21.41 6.61
CA GLN A 284 -1.84 -21.08 5.75
C GLN A 284 -1.45 -19.62 5.98
N PRO A 285 -0.16 -19.28 5.95
CA PRO A 285 0.27 -17.90 6.14
C PRO A 285 -0.22 -17.00 5.01
N ASP A 286 -0.72 -15.82 5.39
CA ASP A 286 -1.10 -14.76 4.47
C ASP A 286 -0.04 -13.66 4.48
N PHE A 287 0.91 -13.75 3.56
CA PHE A 287 2.01 -12.81 3.46
C PHE A 287 1.56 -11.38 3.09
N GLY A 288 0.53 -11.25 2.24
CA GLY A 288 0.01 -9.95 1.81
C GLY A 288 -0.62 -9.19 2.95
N ASN A 289 -1.58 -9.83 3.64
CA ASN A 289 -2.23 -9.23 4.78
C ASN A 289 -1.25 -9.03 5.96
N THR A 290 -0.25 -9.90 6.09
CA THR A 290 0.83 -9.69 7.07
C THR A 290 1.64 -8.43 6.76
N ALA A 291 1.99 -8.18 5.49
CA ALA A 291 2.66 -6.95 5.07
C ALA A 291 1.79 -5.71 5.32
N ASP A 292 0.50 -5.77 5.00
CA ASP A 292 -0.43 -4.66 5.25
C ASP A 292 -0.61 -4.39 6.75
N ALA A 293 -0.65 -5.43 7.59
CA ALA A 293 -0.67 -5.29 9.03
C ALA A 293 0.61 -4.67 9.59
N VAL A 294 1.77 -4.96 9.01
CA VAL A 294 3.05 -4.29 9.35
C VAL A 294 2.95 -2.79 9.07
N VAL A 295 2.46 -2.40 7.88
CA VAL A 295 2.26 -0.99 7.51
C VAL A 295 1.29 -0.31 8.46
N ALA A 296 0.15 -0.95 8.77
CA ALA A 296 -0.86 -0.43 9.69
C ALA A 296 -0.32 -0.21 11.12
N LEU A 297 0.39 -1.19 11.67
CA LEU A 297 1.00 -1.09 13.00
C LEU A 297 2.06 0.00 13.06
N ALA A 298 2.95 0.05 12.06
CA ALA A 298 3.96 1.09 11.98
C ALA A 298 3.33 2.49 11.87
N ALA A 299 2.31 2.64 11.03
CA ALA A 299 1.57 3.88 10.86
C ALA A 299 0.86 4.35 12.14
N ALA A 300 0.40 3.40 12.96
CA ALA A 300 -0.22 3.66 14.27
C ALA A 300 0.80 3.89 15.40
N GLY A 301 2.10 3.86 15.10
CA GLY A 301 3.17 4.08 16.06
C GLY A 301 3.62 2.82 16.82
N HIS A 302 3.40 1.63 16.28
CA HIS A 302 3.68 0.34 16.94
C HIS A 302 4.60 -0.56 16.12
N LYS A 303 5.60 0.02 15.45
CA LYS A 303 6.55 -0.75 14.62
C LYS A 303 7.32 -1.82 15.41
N ASP A 304 7.50 -1.65 16.71
CA ASP A 304 8.08 -2.67 17.60
C ASP A 304 7.20 -3.92 17.69
N LYS A 305 5.87 -3.77 17.59
CA LYS A 305 4.91 -4.89 17.53
C LYS A 305 4.85 -5.53 16.14
N ALA A 306 5.24 -4.80 15.10
CA ALA A 306 5.34 -5.33 13.74
C ALA A 306 6.64 -6.13 13.51
N ALA A 307 7.67 -5.96 14.35
CA ALA A 307 9.00 -6.55 14.13
C ALA A 307 9.01 -8.09 13.96
N PRO A 308 8.25 -8.89 14.73
CA PRO A 308 8.17 -10.34 14.49
C PRO A 308 7.60 -10.67 13.11
N ALA A 309 6.67 -9.86 12.61
CA ALA A 309 6.08 -10.04 11.29
C ALA A 309 7.00 -9.63 10.15
N VAL A 310 7.78 -8.56 10.32
CA VAL A 310 8.87 -8.24 9.39
C VAL A 310 9.86 -9.41 9.30
N ALA A 311 10.31 -9.94 10.44
CA ALA A 311 11.25 -11.06 10.46
C ALA A 311 10.67 -12.35 9.83
N TYR A 312 9.35 -12.54 9.90
CA TYR A 312 8.67 -13.62 9.18
C TYR A 312 8.69 -13.36 7.67
N LEU A 313 8.27 -12.17 7.24
CA LEU A 313 8.27 -11.78 5.83
C LEU A 313 9.66 -11.88 5.20
N GLU A 314 10.73 -11.44 5.88
CA GLU A 314 12.12 -11.56 5.39
C GLU A 314 12.50 -13.01 5.06
N LYS A 315 12.12 -13.97 5.90
CA LYS A 315 12.42 -15.40 5.68
C LYS A 315 11.74 -15.98 4.45
N HIS A 316 10.61 -15.40 4.04
CA HIS A 316 9.77 -15.93 2.97
C HIS A 316 9.72 -15.01 1.73
N ALA A 317 10.36 -13.85 1.79
CA ALA A 317 10.29 -12.80 0.79
C ALA A 317 10.63 -13.29 -0.63
N GLN A 318 11.71 -14.05 -0.78
CA GLN A 318 12.17 -14.50 -2.10
C GLN A 318 11.12 -15.33 -2.84
N GLY A 319 10.53 -16.30 -2.15
CA GLY A 319 9.51 -17.18 -2.72
C GLY A 319 8.24 -16.40 -3.04
N TRP A 320 7.72 -15.68 -2.04
CA TRP A 320 6.45 -14.99 -2.16
C TRP A 320 6.48 -13.82 -3.15
N ALA A 321 7.54 -12.99 -3.16
CA ALA A 321 7.67 -11.89 -4.11
C ALA A 321 7.74 -12.40 -5.56
N LYS A 322 8.41 -13.54 -5.78
CA LYS A 322 8.50 -14.15 -7.11
C LYS A 322 7.15 -14.71 -7.57
N GLU A 323 6.45 -15.40 -6.67
CA GLU A 323 5.15 -16.00 -6.96
C GLU A 323 4.06 -14.94 -7.12
N GLY A 324 3.96 -14.01 -6.20
CA GLY A 324 2.94 -12.95 -6.15
C GLY A 324 3.19 -11.80 -7.14
N GLY A 325 4.40 -11.69 -7.68
CA GLY A 325 4.73 -10.72 -8.74
C GLY A 325 4.82 -9.28 -8.23
N PRO A 326 4.49 -8.27 -9.06
CA PRO A 326 4.76 -6.87 -8.76
C PRO A 326 4.00 -6.36 -7.53
N ALA A 327 2.72 -6.73 -7.35
CA ALA A 327 1.93 -6.30 -6.20
C ALA A 327 2.50 -6.84 -4.88
N ALA A 328 2.79 -8.14 -4.81
CA ALA A 328 3.40 -8.75 -3.63
C ALA A 328 4.79 -8.16 -3.32
N THR A 329 5.62 -7.97 -4.36
CA THR A 329 6.94 -7.33 -4.20
C THR A 329 6.77 -5.91 -3.67
N ALA A 330 5.82 -5.13 -4.19
CA ALA A 330 5.53 -3.78 -3.72
C ALA A 330 5.04 -3.76 -2.26
N GLN A 331 4.17 -4.68 -1.86
CA GLN A 331 3.72 -4.77 -0.46
C GLN A 331 4.88 -5.02 0.51
N LEU A 332 5.86 -5.88 0.15
CA LEU A 332 7.06 -6.05 0.95
C LEU A 332 7.90 -4.77 1.04
N VAL A 333 8.04 -4.02 -0.06
CA VAL A 333 8.72 -2.71 -0.06
C VAL A 333 8.00 -1.72 0.87
N LEU A 334 6.66 -1.68 0.82
CA LEU A 334 5.86 -0.82 1.71
C LEU A 334 6.05 -1.19 3.19
N ALA A 335 6.07 -2.49 3.51
CA ALA A 335 6.33 -2.98 4.87
C ALA A 335 7.75 -2.64 5.35
N ALA A 336 8.75 -2.80 4.48
CA ALA A 336 10.13 -2.42 4.75
C ALA A 336 10.23 -0.91 5.02
N HIS A 337 9.64 -0.08 4.15
CA HIS A 337 9.61 1.37 4.31
C HIS A 337 8.95 1.82 5.61
N ALA A 338 7.78 1.28 5.94
CA ALA A 338 7.02 1.65 7.12
C ALA A 338 7.78 1.34 8.42
N THR A 339 8.67 0.34 8.40
CA THR A 339 9.46 -0.07 9.57
C THR A 339 10.90 0.44 9.57
N GLY A 340 11.39 0.94 8.44
CA GLY A 340 12.77 1.36 8.24
C GLY A 340 13.74 0.20 7.98
N THR A 341 13.23 -0.95 7.55
CA THR A 341 14.02 -2.08 7.07
C THR A 341 14.50 -1.80 5.65
N ASP A 342 15.66 -2.33 5.24
CA ASP A 342 16.19 -2.09 3.89
C ASP A 342 15.46 -2.96 2.85
N ALA A 343 14.70 -2.32 1.96
CA ALA A 343 14.00 -3.00 0.86
C ALA A 343 14.96 -3.57 -0.20
N ARG A 344 16.22 -3.14 -0.25
CA ARG A 344 17.26 -3.66 -1.16
C ARG A 344 18.01 -4.86 -0.58
N ASP A 345 17.83 -5.15 0.71
CA ASP A 345 18.35 -6.33 1.39
C ASP A 345 17.31 -6.88 2.38
N PHE A 346 16.14 -7.25 1.85
CA PHE A 346 15.02 -7.74 2.67
C PHE A 346 15.05 -9.27 2.72
N GLY A 347 15.67 -9.81 3.76
CA GLY A 347 15.92 -11.26 3.86
C GLY A 347 16.84 -11.80 2.76
N GLY A 348 17.81 -11.00 2.31
CA GLY A 348 18.73 -11.35 1.22
C GLY A 348 18.17 -11.09 -0.19
N VAL A 349 17.03 -10.40 -0.31
CA VAL A 349 16.38 -10.09 -1.60
C VAL A 349 16.40 -8.59 -1.85
N ASP A 350 16.87 -8.19 -3.03
CA ASP A 350 16.73 -6.82 -3.54
C ASP A 350 15.33 -6.67 -4.17
N LEU A 351 14.34 -6.32 -3.34
CA LEU A 351 12.94 -6.19 -3.76
C LEU A 351 12.75 -5.07 -4.79
N VAL A 352 13.54 -3.99 -4.67
CA VAL A 352 13.49 -2.86 -5.59
C VAL A 352 13.94 -3.29 -6.98
N ARG A 353 15.07 -3.99 -7.08
CA ARG A 353 15.54 -4.57 -8.35
C ARG A 353 14.56 -5.58 -8.90
N GLN A 354 14.01 -6.45 -8.06
CA GLN A 354 13.04 -7.45 -8.47
C GLN A 354 11.79 -6.78 -9.07
N LEU A 355 11.21 -5.79 -8.39
CA LEU A 355 10.04 -5.06 -8.87
C LEU A 355 10.33 -4.37 -10.20
N ASN A 356 11.46 -3.67 -10.32
CA ASN A 356 11.86 -2.99 -11.56
C ASN A 356 12.04 -3.98 -12.73
N ALA A 357 12.49 -5.21 -12.46
CA ALA A 357 12.64 -6.24 -13.47
C ALA A 357 11.29 -6.83 -13.96
N THR A 358 10.17 -6.53 -13.29
CA THR A 358 8.84 -7.00 -13.72
C THR A 358 8.18 -6.12 -14.77
N GLY A 359 8.75 -4.96 -15.11
CA GLY A 359 8.18 -4.03 -16.08
C GLY A 359 9.27 -3.30 -16.88
N PRO A 360 8.90 -2.25 -17.61
CA PRO A 360 9.87 -1.46 -18.36
C PRO A 360 10.93 -0.81 -17.48
N ALA A 361 12.11 -0.59 -18.06
CA ALA A 361 13.22 0.08 -17.40
C ALA A 361 12.78 1.43 -16.79
N PRO A 362 13.07 1.68 -15.50
CA PRO A 362 12.73 2.94 -14.85
C PRO A 362 13.32 4.15 -15.58
N ALA A 363 12.61 5.29 -15.56
CA ALA A 363 13.09 6.52 -16.19
C ALA A 363 14.31 7.10 -15.46
N ALA A 364 14.38 6.90 -14.13
CA ALA A 364 15.53 7.26 -13.32
C ALA A 364 15.57 6.40 -12.05
N THR A 365 16.76 6.21 -11.50
CA THR A 365 16.97 5.65 -10.16
C THR A 365 17.93 6.55 -9.41
N ALA A 366 17.60 6.90 -8.17
CA ALA A 366 18.54 7.50 -7.24
C ALA A 366 18.79 6.48 -6.12
N VAL A 367 20.07 6.27 -5.79
CA VAL A 367 20.44 5.56 -4.56
C VAL A 367 20.76 6.65 -3.54
N PRO A 368 20.11 6.66 -2.36
CA PRO A 368 20.53 7.55 -1.28
C PRO A 368 22.03 7.37 -1.06
N SER A 369 22.81 8.45 -1.04
CA SER A 369 24.19 8.35 -0.57
C SER A 369 24.17 7.75 0.84
N PRO A 370 25.02 6.77 1.17
CA PRO A 370 25.10 6.29 2.53
C PRO A 370 25.30 7.51 3.43
N THR A 371 24.45 7.66 4.44
CA THR A 371 24.63 8.68 5.47
C THR A 371 26.07 8.53 5.95
N ALA A 372 26.88 9.57 5.77
CA ALA A 372 28.26 9.58 6.24
C ALA A 372 28.21 9.22 7.73
N THR A 373 28.59 7.98 8.05
CA THR A 373 28.81 7.59 9.43
C THR A 373 29.98 8.46 9.90
N ALA A 374 29.89 8.91 11.15
CA ALA A 374 30.78 9.88 11.82
C ALA A 374 32.20 9.99 11.21
N PRO A 375 32.78 11.19 11.10
CA PRO A 375 34.06 11.39 10.43
C PRO A 375 35.06 10.35 10.92
N GLU A 376 35.61 9.56 9.98
CA GLU A 376 36.68 8.63 10.26
C GLU A 376 37.74 9.37 11.09
N LYS A 377 38.12 8.76 12.21
CA LYS A 377 39.30 9.17 12.96
C LYS A 377 40.44 9.36 11.95
N PRO A 378 41.19 10.47 11.99
CA PRO A 378 42.32 10.64 11.10
C PRO A 378 43.23 9.42 11.26
N ALA A 379 43.58 8.78 10.15
CA ALA A 379 44.58 7.73 10.15
C ALA A 379 45.89 8.32 10.72
N ASP A 380 46.49 7.64 11.70
CA ASP A 380 47.84 7.94 12.17
C ASP A 380 48.80 7.73 11.00
N THR A 381 49.15 8.82 10.30
CA THR A 381 50.24 8.82 9.33
C THR A 381 51.53 9.19 10.07
N THR A 382 52.18 8.19 10.66
CA THR A 382 53.63 8.26 10.89
C THR A 382 54.32 8.04 9.55
N SER A 383 54.68 9.11 8.88
CA SER A 383 55.68 9.10 7.83
C SER A 383 56.28 10.49 7.71
N ASP A 384 57.55 10.55 8.06
CA ASP A 384 58.42 11.70 8.04
C ASP A 384 58.47 12.30 6.62
N ASP A 385 57.96 13.52 6.46
CA ASP A 385 58.49 14.46 5.47
C ASP A 385 58.13 15.90 5.85
N GLU A 386 59.17 16.65 6.17
CA GLU A 386 59.12 18.03 6.62
C GLU A 386 58.69 18.99 5.48
N GLY A 387 57.88 20.00 5.83
CA GLY A 387 58.20 21.36 5.38
C GLY A 387 57.32 22.07 4.36
N LEU A 388 56.24 21.49 3.79
CA LEU A 388 55.45 22.19 2.75
C LEU A 388 53.92 22.27 2.95
N GLY A 389 53.34 21.60 3.93
CA GLY A 389 51.87 21.58 4.14
C GLY A 389 51.30 22.70 5.02
N LEU A 390 52.06 23.20 6.00
CA LEU A 390 51.52 24.11 7.03
C LEU A 390 51.37 25.56 6.53
N TRP A 391 52.23 26.00 5.61
CA TRP A 391 52.22 27.37 5.09
C TRP A 391 51.04 27.66 4.15
N TRP A 392 50.55 26.65 3.43
CA TRP A 392 49.37 26.79 2.57
C TRP A 392 48.08 26.97 3.37
N ILE A 393 47.95 26.25 4.50
CA ILE A 393 46.78 26.34 5.38
C ILE A 393 46.75 27.70 6.10
N ILE A 394 47.90 28.21 6.55
CA ILE A 394 48.02 29.54 7.14
C ILE A 394 47.73 30.65 6.09
N GLY A 395 48.19 30.47 4.84
CA GLY A 395 47.94 31.41 3.75
C GLY A 395 46.47 31.57 3.39
N ILE A 396 45.70 30.47 3.32
CA ILE A 396 44.26 30.51 3.05
C ILE A 396 43.48 31.09 4.24
N GLY A 397 43.89 30.78 5.47
CA GLY A 397 43.27 31.32 6.69
C GLY A 397 43.43 32.84 6.84
N LEU A 398 44.59 33.39 6.48
CA LEU A 398 44.83 34.84 6.51
C LEU A 398 44.09 35.61 5.39
N ALA A 399 43.92 35.00 4.21
CA ALA A 399 43.15 35.61 3.12
C ALA A 399 41.64 35.71 3.44
N PHE A 400 41.06 34.72 4.13
CA PHE A 400 39.66 34.76 4.58
C PHE A 400 39.43 35.69 5.77
N GLY A 401 40.40 35.80 6.70
CA GLY A 401 40.31 36.71 7.85
C GLY A 401 40.31 38.19 7.47
N ALA A 402 41.06 38.58 6.44
CA ALA A 402 41.10 39.98 5.97
C ALA A 402 39.80 40.41 5.27
N GLY A 403 39.10 39.51 4.56
CA GLY A 403 37.85 39.80 3.86
C GLY A 403 36.66 40.04 4.80
N ILE A 404 36.60 39.33 5.93
CA ILE A 404 35.52 39.49 6.93
C ILE A 404 35.69 40.78 7.74
N GLY A 405 36.93 41.19 8.04
CA GLY A 405 37.23 42.45 8.72
C GLY A 405 36.83 43.70 7.92
N PHE A 406 36.97 43.66 6.60
CA PHE A 406 36.60 44.79 5.73
C PHE A 406 35.07 44.95 5.57
N LEU A 407 34.33 43.83 5.53
CA LEU A 407 32.86 43.81 5.41
C LEU A 407 32.13 44.25 6.70
N LEU A 408 32.72 44.01 7.87
CA LEU A 408 32.14 44.41 9.17
C LEU A 408 32.44 45.89 9.52
N SER A 409 33.53 46.47 9.02
CA SER A 409 33.87 47.89 9.21
C SER A 409 33.07 48.82 8.29
N GLY A 410 32.72 48.36 7.07
CA GLY A 410 31.92 49.13 6.11
C GLY A 410 30.43 49.29 6.49
N ARG A 411 29.86 48.34 7.25
CA ARG A 411 28.45 48.39 7.68
C ARG A 411 28.19 49.33 8.87
N ARG A 412 29.20 49.67 9.67
CA ARG A 412 29.07 50.60 10.81
C ARG A 412 29.15 52.08 10.45
N LYS A 413 29.65 52.44 9.26
CA LYS A 413 29.74 53.84 8.80
C LYS A 413 28.50 54.39 8.10
N ASN A 414 27.53 53.53 7.72
CA ASN A 414 26.29 53.96 7.05
C ASN A 414 25.06 54.03 7.99
N GLN A 415 25.27 54.06 9.31
CA GLN A 415 24.20 54.26 10.30
C GLN A 415 24.31 55.58 11.08
N GLN A 416 25.20 56.48 10.66
CA GLN A 416 25.25 57.85 11.14
C GLN A 416 25.53 58.79 9.96
N LEU A 417 24.49 59.11 9.20
CA LEU A 417 24.27 60.36 8.46
C LEU A 417 22.81 60.41 8.02
#